data_AF-A0A524HW22-F1
#
_entry.id   AF-A0A524HW22-F1
#
_cell.length_a   1.000
_cell.length_b   1.000
_cell.length_c   1.000
_cell.angle_alpha   90.00
_cell.angle_beta   90.00
_cell.angle_gamma   90.00
#
_symmetry.space_group_name_H-M   'P 1'
#
loop_
_entity.id
_entity.type
_entity.pdbx_description
1 polymer ?
#
loop_
_entity_poly.entity_id
_entity_poly.type
_entity_poly.pdbx_seq_one_letter_code
_entity_poly.pdbx_strand_id
1 'polypeptide(L)'
;MLELTLSFIVFGLLAGVMIVVNYFLGPRRPNPAREKPFECGSPPLQLGIGPVNIPFFLVGLLFLLLDVEIVFFYPLALAFRDRGFGGLAAFGAFILVLALGFVYAWKKGIFRWS
;
A
#
# COMPACT_ATOMS: atom_id res chain seq x y z
N MET A 1 -10.87 23.83 -3.89
CA MET A 1 -9.99 23.14 -4.86
C MET A 1 -8.67 23.89 -5.07
N LEU A 2 -8.67 25.21 -5.25
CA LEU A 2 -7.45 26.03 -5.40
C LEU A 2 -6.43 25.82 -4.27
N GLU A 3 -6.85 25.94 -3.01
CA GLU A 3 -5.99 25.70 -1.82
C GLU A 3 -5.32 24.33 -1.84
N LEU A 4 -6.04 23.30 -2.30
CA LEU A 4 -5.55 21.93 -2.32
C LEU A 4 -4.51 21.75 -3.43
N THR A 5 -4.75 22.31 -4.61
CA THR A 5 -3.76 22.31 -5.70
C THR A 5 -2.51 23.10 -5.32
N LEU A 6 -2.67 24.21 -4.61
CA LEU A 6 -1.57 25.07 -4.19
C LEU A 6 -0.69 24.37 -3.15
N SER A 7 -1.29 23.66 -2.19
CA SER A 7 -0.53 22.90 -1.19
C SER A 7 0.29 21.77 -1.81
N PHE A 8 -0.27 20.98 -2.74
CA PHE A 8 0.48 19.94 -3.45
C PHE A 8 1.68 20.51 -4.23
N ILE A 9 1.50 21.64 -4.90
CA ILE A 9 2.58 22.31 -5.65
C ILE A 9 3.68 22.78 -4.69
N VAL A 10 3.32 23.41 -3.57
CA VAL A 10 4.29 23.93 -2.60
C VAL A 10 5.08 22.79 -1.97
N PHE A 11 4.43 21.72 -1.50
CA PHE A 11 5.13 20.59 -0.87
C PHE A 11 5.99 19.83 -1.88
N GLY A 12 5.50 19.64 -3.11
CA GLY A 12 6.29 19.02 -4.18
C GLY A 12 7.53 19.83 -4.54
N LEU A 13 7.40 21.15 -4.68
CA LEU A 13 8.52 22.04 -4.92
C LEU A 13 9.50 22.06 -3.75
N LEU A 14 9.01 22.11 -2.51
CA LEU A 14 9.86 22.11 -1.32
C LEU A 14 10.71 20.84 -1.24
N ALA A 15 10.11 19.67 -1.51
CA ALA A 15 10.84 18.40 -1.57
C ALA A 15 11.94 18.43 -2.65
N GLY A 16 11.62 18.94 -3.84
CA GLY A 16 12.60 19.11 -4.92
C GLY A 16 13.75 20.05 -4.54
N VAL A 17 13.44 21.22 -3.96
CA VAL A 17 14.43 22.19 -3.50
C VAL A 17 15.33 21.58 -2.43
N MET A 18 14.79 20.82 -1.47
CA MET A 18 15.59 20.17 -0.44
C MET A 18 16.60 19.18 -1.02
N ILE A 19 16.22 18.39 -2.03
CA ILE A 19 17.13 17.47 -2.71
C ILE A 19 18.24 18.26 -3.43
N VAL A 20 17.89 19.34 -4.14
CA VAL A 20 18.85 20.18 -4.87
C VAL A 20 19.82 20.86 -3.90
N VAL A 21 19.32 21.43 -2.81
CA VAL A 21 20.14 22.05 -1.77
C VAL A 21 21.08 21.01 -1.15
N ASN A 22 20.61 19.81 -0.82
CA ASN A 22 21.47 18.74 -0.31
C ASN A 22 22.53 18.32 -1.33
N TYR A 23 22.19 18.27 -2.62
CA TYR A 23 23.15 17.95 -3.68
C TYR A 23 24.30 18.97 -3.72
N PHE A 24 24.03 20.27 -3.58
CA PHE A 24 25.05 21.32 -3.65
C PHE A 24 25.78 21.57 -2.32
N LEU A 25 25.09 21.55 -1.17
CA LEU A 25 25.65 21.87 0.14
C LEU A 25 26.15 20.62 0.90
N GLY A 26 25.72 19.43 0.50
CA GLY A 26 26.05 18.18 1.19
C GLY A 26 27.51 17.75 0.99
N PRO A 27 28.24 17.38 2.06
CA PRO A 27 29.61 16.91 1.95
C PRO A 27 29.66 15.56 1.23
N ARG A 28 30.28 15.51 0.04
CA ARG A 28 30.49 14.25 -0.69
C ARG A 28 31.83 13.64 -0.33
N ARG A 29 31.79 12.48 0.34
CA ARG A 29 32.97 11.67 0.66
C ARG A 29 32.76 10.26 0.09
N PRO A 30 32.88 10.08 -1.23
CA PRO A 30 32.74 8.78 -1.87
C PRO A 30 33.80 7.84 -1.31
N ASN A 31 33.39 6.63 -0.95
CA ASN A 31 34.28 5.61 -0.42
C ASN A 31 33.76 4.26 -0.93
N PRO A 32 34.59 3.46 -1.61
CA PRO A 32 34.19 2.17 -2.16
C PRO A 32 33.69 1.17 -1.11
N ALA A 33 34.01 1.35 0.17
CA ALA A 33 33.44 0.56 1.26
C ALA A 33 32.06 1.04 1.72
N ARG A 34 31.74 2.33 1.56
CA ARG A 34 30.41 2.92 1.88
C ARG A 34 29.41 2.74 0.75
N GLU A 35 29.89 2.56 -0.48
CA GLU A 35 29.08 2.41 -1.69
C GLU A 35 28.64 0.95 -1.94
N LYS A 36 29.12 0.01 -1.12
CA LYS A 36 28.73 -1.40 -1.18
C LYS A 36 27.62 -1.70 -0.16
N PRO A 37 26.68 -2.62 -0.47
CA PRO A 37 25.74 -3.15 0.51
C PRO A 37 26.48 -3.71 1.74
N PHE A 38 25.88 -3.53 2.91
CA PHE A 38 26.45 -4.03 4.17
C PHE A 38 26.11 -5.50 4.38
N GLU A 39 27.13 -6.37 4.49
CA GLU A 39 26.96 -7.83 4.60
C GLU A 39 27.83 -8.47 5.68
N CYS A 40 28.03 -7.76 6.80
CA CYS A 40 28.80 -8.23 7.95
C CYS A 40 30.26 -8.67 7.64
N GLY A 41 30.84 -8.16 6.54
CA GLY A 41 32.23 -8.46 6.13
C GLY A 41 32.38 -9.61 5.10
N SER A 42 31.28 -10.26 4.71
CA SER A 42 31.25 -11.18 3.57
C SER A 42 31.06 -10.40 2.25
N PRO A 43 31.60 -10.88 1.11
CA PRO A 43 31.13 -10.42 -0.19
C PRO A 43 29.65 -10.81 -0.41
N PRO A 44 28.95 -10.12 -1.33
CA PRO A 44 27.54 -10.36 -1.57
C PRO A 44 27.24 -11.75 -2.04
N LEU A 45 26.44 -12.46 -1.24
CA LEU A 45 26.11 -13.87 -1.44
C LEU A 45 25.15 -14.06 -2.63
N GLN A 46 24.34 -13.05 -2.97
CA GLN A 46 23.36 -13.15 -4.05
C GLN A 46 23.15 -11.81 -4.76
N LEU A 47 23.37 -11.79 -6.07
CA LEU A 47 23.14 -10.61 -6.93
C LEU A 47 21.69 -10.50 -7.45
N GLY A 48 20.72 -11.11 -6.77
CA GLY A 48 19.36 -11.26 -7.30
C GLY A 48 18.27 -11.42 -6.24
N ILE A 49 17.03 -11.27 -6.69
CA ILE A 49 15.83 -11.47 -5.87
C ILE A 49 15.67 -12.99 -5.68
N GLY A 50 15.79 -13.47 -4.44
CA GLY A 50 15.49 -14.85 -4.09
C GLY A 50 14.02 -15.23 -4.36
N PRO A 51 13.65 -16.52 -4.26
CA PRO A 51 12.25 -16.93 -4.38
C PRO A 51 11.39 -16.15 -3.36
N VAL A 52 10.37 -15.47 -3.86
CA VAL A 52 9.46 -14.68 -3.02
C VAL A 52 8.49 -15.63 -2.32
N ASN A 53 8.34 -15.51 -0.99
CA ASN A 53 7.43 -16.38 -0.26
C ASN A 53 5.98 -16.16 -0.74
N ILE A 54 5.28 -17.25 -1.05
CA ILE A 54 3.89 -17.27 -1.53
C ILE A 54 2.91 -16.45 -0.64
N PRO A 55 3.03 -16.42 0.71
CA PRO A 55 2.15 -15.63 1.56
C PRO A 55 2.14 -14.13 1.23
N PHE A 56 3.26 -13.54 0.81
CA PHE A 56 3.30 -12.12 0.44
C PHE A 56 2.41 -11.82 -0.77
N PHE A 57 2.43 -12.70 -1.77
CA PHE A 57 1.58 -12.57 -2.95
C PHE A 57 0.10 -12.70 -2.58
N LEU A 58 -0.24 -13.68 -1.73
CA LEU A 58 -1.63 -13.90 -1.31
C LEU A 58 -2.19 -12.74 -0.49
N VAL A 59 -1.38 -12.14 0.40
CA VAL A 59 -1.78 -10.94 1.16
C VAL A 59 -1.96 -9.75 0.22
N GLY A 60 -1.06 -9.54 -0.75
CA GLY A 60 -1.20 -8.47 -1.74
C GLY A 60 -2.44 -8.63 -2.62
N LEU A 61 -2.73 -9.87 -3.06
CA LEU A 61 -3.94 -10.18 -3.82
C LEU A 61 -5.21 -9.95 -3.00
N LEU A 62 -5.22 -10.34 -1.72
CA LEU A 62 -6.34 -10.08 -0.82
C LEU A 62 -6.56 -8.59 -0.59
N PHE A 63 -5.47 -7.81 -0.44
CA PHE A 63 -5.54 -6.35 -0.32
C PHE A 63 -6.15 -5.71 -1.56
N LEU A 64 -5.70 -6.10 -2.76
CA LEU A 64 -6.25 -5.61 -4.03
C LEU A 64 -7.76 -5.91 -4.14
N LEU A 65 -8.16 -7.13 -3.77
CA LEU A 65 -9.57 -7.54 -3.82
C LEU A 65 -10.43 -6.71 -2.85
N LEU A 66 -9.98 -6.52 -1.61
CA LEU A 66 -10.69 -5.72 -0.61
C LEU A 66 -10.73 -4.22 -0.97
N ASP A 67 -9.66 -3.68 -1.57
CA ASP A 67 -9.59 -2.28 -1.99
C ASP A 67 -10.64 -1.96 -3.06
N VAL A 68 -10.74 -2.82 -4.08
CA VAL A 68 -11.77 -2.72 -5.12
C VAL A 68 -13.19 -2.79 -4.53
N GLU A 69 -13.41 -3.66 -3.54
CA GLU A 69 -14.70 -3.77 -2.86
C GLU A 69 -15.08 -2.51 -2.10
N ILE A 70 -14.14 -1.86 -1.40
CA ILE A 70 -14.38 -0.61 -0.66
C ILE A 70 -14.73 0.53 -1.62
N VAL A 71 -14.13 0.58 -2.82
CA VAL A 71 -14.51 1.55 -3.86
C VAL A 71 -15.99 1.41 -4.22
N PHE A 72 -16.54 0.18 -4.22
CA PHE A 72 -17.97 -0.04 -4.46
C PHE A 72 -18.87 0.41 -3.31
N PHE A 73 -18.37 0.61 -2.09
CA PHE A 73 -19.21 1.04 -0.95
C PHE A 73 -19.81 2.42 -1.19
N TYR A 74 -19.04 3.33 -1.80
CA TYR A 74 -19.48 4.70 -2.03
C TYR A 74 -20.70 4.81 -2.96
N PRO A 75 -20.69 4.28 -4.20
CA PRO A 75 -21.86 4.31 -5.06
C PRO A 75 -23.03 3.49 -4.48
N LEU A 76 -22.75 2.38 -3.80
CA LEU A 76 -23.79 1.54 -3.18
C LEU A 76 -24.51 2.29 -2.05
N ALA A 77 -23.76 2.97 -1.18
CA ALA A 77 -24.30 3.80 -0.11
C ALA A 77 -25.15 4.96 -0.65
N LEU A 78 -24.72 5.59 -1.74
CA LEU A 78 -25.49 6.63 -2.41
C LEU A 78 -26.77 6.08 -3.06
N ALA A 79 -26.70 4.94 -3.74
CA ALA A 79 -27.83 4.32 -4.44
C ALA A 79 -28.93 3.81 -3.48
N PHE A 80 -28.58 3.46 -2.25
CA PHE A 80 -29.51 2.95 -1.24
C PHE A 80 -29.93 3.97 -0.18
N ARG A 81 -29.40 5.21 -0.24
CA ARG A 81 -29.67 6.28 0.73
C ARG A 81 -31.17 6.49 0.99
N ASP A 82 -31.98 6.47 -0.07
CA ASP A 82 -33.41 6.80 0.02
C ASP A 82 -34.31 5.55 0.13
N ARG A 83 -33.73 4.34 0.19
CA ARG A 83 -34.47 3.07 0.21
C ARG A 83 -34.82 2.56 1.62
N GLY A 84 -34.55 3.35 2.67
CA GLY A 84 -34.89 3.01 4.06
C GLY A 84 -34.34 1.65 4.51
N PHE A 85 -35.16 0.85 5.19
CA PHE A 85 -34.77 -0.49 5.69
C PHE A 85 -34.36 -1.48 4.58
N GLY A 86 -34.95 -1.40 3.39
CA GLY A 86 -34.57 -2.26 2.26
C GLY A 86 -33.17 -1.97 1.74
N GLY A 87 -32.79 -0.67 1.71
CA GLY A 87 -31.44 -0.24 1.39
C GLY A 87 -30.41 -0.70 2.43
N LEU A 88 -30.76 -0.59 3.71
CA LEU A 88 -29.91 -1.07 4.81
C LEU A 88 -29.68 -2.60 4.73
N ALA A 89 -30.73 -3.38 4.45
CA ALA A 89 -30.62 -4.82 4.31
C ALA A 89 -29.74 -5.23 3.12
N ALA A 90 -29.89 -4.56 1.97
CA ALA A 90 -29.06 -4.81 0.79
C ALA A 90 -27.58 -4.46 1.04
N PHE A 91 -27.32 -3.32 1.68
CA PHE A 91 -25.97 -2.90 2.06
C PHE A 91 -25.34 -3.86 3.10
N GLY A 92 -26.11 -4.29 4.08
CA GLY A 92 -25.69 -5.28 5.07
C GLY A 92 -25.39 -6.64 4.45
N ALA A 93 -26.19 -7.10 3.49
CA ALA A 93 -25.95 -8.34 2.76
C ALA A 93 -24.64 -8.27 1.96
N PHE A 94 -24.35 -7.13 1.33
CA PHE A 94 -23.08 -6.91 0.63
C PHE A 94 -21.88 -7.03 1.58
N ILE A 95 -21.89 -6.31 2.70
CA ILE A 95 -20.83 -6.38 3.72
C ILE A 95 -20.65 -7.82 4.24
N LEU A 96 -21.76 -8.55 4.44
CA LEU A 96 -21.72 -9.92 4.95
C LEU A 96 -20.98 -10.85 3.99
N VAL A 97 -21.19 -10.72 2.67
CA VAL A 97 -20.46 -11.50 1.66
C VAL A 97 -18.96 -11.23 1.73
N LEU A 98 -18.55 -9.96 1.92
CA LEU A 98 -17.14 -9.60 2.04
C LEU A 98 -16.51 -10.15 3.33
N ALA A 99 -17.23 -10.01 4.45
CA ALA A 99 -16.81 -10.57 5.72
C ALA A 99 -16.61 -12.09 5.64
N LEU A 100 -17.48 -12.81 4.93
CA LEU A 100 -17.33 -14.24 4.71
C LEU A 100 -16.09 -14.57 3.88
N GLY A 101 -15.82 -13.83 2.80
CA GLY A 101 -14.62 -13.98 1.99
C GLY A 101 -13.34 -13.77 2.81
N PHE A 102 -13.33 -12.73 3.66
CA PHE A 102 -12.22 -12.44 4.55
C PHE A 102 -12.02 -13.52 5.63
N VAL A 103 -13.10 -13.99 6.26
CA VAL A 103 -13.03 -15.08 7.25
C VAL A 103 -12.54 -16.38 6.62
N TYR A 104 -12.93 -16.67 5.37
CA TYR A 104 -12.41 -17.82 4.62
C TYR A 104 -10.90 -17.70 4.38
N ALA A 105 -10.44 -16.53 3.90
CA ALA A 105 -9.03 -16.23 3.70
C ALA A 105 -8.21 -16.39 5.00
N TRP A 106 -8.76 -15.93 6.12
CA TRP A 106 -8.16 -16.12 7.45
C TRP A 106 -8.04 -17.60 7.79
N LYS A 107 -9.13 -18.37 7.69
CA LYS A 107 -9.14 -19.81 7.99
C LYS A 107 -8.15 -20.60 7.13
N LYS A 108 -7.93 -20.16 5.88
CA LYS A 108 -6.94 -20.77 4.97
C LYS A 108 -5.48 -20.48 5.37
N GLY A 109 -5.26 -19.64 6.37
CA GLY A 109 -3.93 -19.39 6.93
C GLY A 109 -3.06 -18.48 6.06
N ILE A 110 -3.67 -17.61 5.23
CA ILE A 110 -2.93 -16.67 4.36
C ILE A 110 -2.03 -15.73 5.18
N PHE A 111 -2.42 -15.45 6.42
CA PHE A 111 -1.66 -14.62 7.35
C PHE A 111 -0.65 -15.38 8.19
N ARG A 112 -0.39 -16.66 7.90
CA ARG A 112 0.64 -17.44 8.61
C ARG A 112 1.99 -17.21 7.94
N TRP A 113 2.94 -16.71 8.73
CA TRP A 113 4.30 -16.38 8.31
C TRP A 113 5.32 -17.45 8.72
N SER A 114 4.84 -18.66 9.03
CA SER A 114 5.63 -19.82 9.49
C SER A 114 5.93 -20.77 8.35
#